data_AF-X1KHT3-F1
#
_entry.id   AF-X1KHT3-F1
#
_cell.length_a   1.000
_cell.length_b   1.000
_cell.length_c   1.000
_cell.angle_alpha   90.00
_cell.angle_beta   90.00
_cell.angle_gamma   90.00
#
_symmetry.space_group_name_H-M   'P 1'
#
loop_
_entity.id
_entity.type
_entity.pdbx_description
1 polymer ?
#
loop_
_entity_poly.entity_id
_entity_poly.type
_entity_poly.pdbx_seq_one_letter_code
_entity_poly.pdbx_strand_id
1 'polypeptide(L)' 'MVAREEEWINLSSMGSVLRRLDPAFDPRTFGHKGLLSLIKDYRKTFTLKRDDSKTPSVIYVALTAQQEDAGDG' A
#
# COMPACT_ATOMS: atom_id res chain seq x y z
N MET A 1 -6.79 -4.03 17.29
CA MET A 1 -5.39 -4.48 17.25
C MET A 1 -4.63 -3.46 16.42
N VAL A 2 -3.58 -2.89 16.99
CA VAL A 2 -2.78 -1.81 16.42
C VAL A 2 -2.01 -2.41 15.25
N ALA A 3 -2.29 -1.99 14.00
CA ALA A 3 -1.26 -2.07 12.97
C ALA A 3 -0.07 -1.35 13.58
N ARG A 4 0.99 -2.10 13.94
CA ARG A 4 2.14 -1.55 14.67
C ARG A 4 2.46 -0.23 13.99
N GLU A 5 2.33 0.87 14.72
CA GLU A 5 2.43 2.22 14.14
C GLU A 5 3.77 2.43 13.41
N GLU A 6 4.71 1.52 13.67
CA GLU A 6 6.02 1.29 13.05
C GLU A 6 6.01 0.76 11.59
N GLU A 7 4.88 0.33 11.02
CA GLU A 7 4.83 -0.29 9.68
C GLU A 7 4.13 0.54 8.60
N TRP A 8 3.91 1.84 8.84
CA TRP A 8 3.49 2.75 7.78
C TRP A 8 4.69 3.16 6.93
N ILE A 9 4.70 2.73 5.67
CA ILE A 9 5.75 3.11 4.71
C ILE A 9 5.22 4.10 3.69
N ASN A 10 6.07 5.02 3.25
CA ASN A 10 5.73 5.94 2.18
C ASN A 10 5.55 5.17 0.85
N LEU A 11 4.44 5.41 0.15
CA LEU A 11 4.10 4.72 -1.09
C LEU A 11 5.16 4.93 -2.18
N SER A 12 5.75 6.12 -2.27
CA SER A 12 6.82 6.43 -3.22
C SER A 12 8.09 5.66 -2.90
N SER A 13 8.42 5.51 -1.60
CA SER A 13 9.53 4.65 -1.16
C SER A 13 9.28 3.20 -1.51
N MET A 14 8.06 2.69 -1.28
CA MET A 14 7.68 1.32 -1.66
C MET A 14 7.86 1.09 -3.17
N GLY A 15 7.38 2.01 -4.01
CA GLY A 15 7.56 1.90 -5.47
C GLY A 15 9.02 1.91 -5.91
N SER A 16 9.86 2.70 -5.23
CA SER A 16 11.30 2.74 -5.50
C SER A 16 11.98 1.42 -5.14
N VAL A 17 11.58 0.79 -4.03
CA VAL A 17 12.10 -0.54 -3.62
C VAL A 17 11.61 -1.62 -4.56
N LEU A 18 10.32 -1.64 -4.92
CA LEU A 18 9.74 -2.61 -5.85
C LEU A 18 10.49 -2.63 -7.17
N ARG A 19 10.83 -1.45 -7.71
CA ARG A 19 11.58 -1.35 -8.98
C ARG A 19 13.06 -1.72 -8.87
N ARG A 20 13.63 -1.70 -7.66
CA ARG A 20 14.99 -2.22 -7.40
C ARG A 20 15.00 -3.74 -7.30
N LEU A 21 13.95 -4.33 -6.71
CA LEU A 21 13.79 -5.78 -6.58
C LEU A 21 13.39 -6.42 -7.90
N ASP A 22 12.47 -5.80 -8.61
CA ASP A 22 12.00 -6.20 -9.94
C ASP A 22 12.03 -4.99 -10.88
N PRO A 23 13.08 -4.83 -11.69
CA PRO A 23 13.17 -3.74 -12.67
C PRO A 23 12.07 -3.75 -13.73
N ALA A 24 11.44 -4.91 -13.98
CA ALA A 24 10.33 -5.06 -14.92
C ALA A 24 8.99 -4.64 -14.29
N PHE A 25 8.95 -4.39 -12.99
CA PHE A 25 7.74 -3.94 -12.31
C PHE A 25 7.25 -2.58 -12.85
N ASP A 26 6.07 -2.60 -13.44
CA ASP A 26 5.33 -1.42 -13.86
C ASP A 26 3.83 -1.64 -13.58
N PRO A 27 3.19 -0.84 -12.69
CA PRO A 27 1.75 -0.92 -12.42
C PRO A 27 0.85 -0.86 -13.67
N ARG A 28 1.35 -0.29 -14.77
CA ARG A 28 0.62 -0.18 -16.03
C ARG A 28 0.45 -1.51 -16.75
N THR A 29 1.34 -2.49 -16.53
CA THR A 29 1.18 -3.84 -17.10
C THR A 29 -0.03 -4.56 -16.50
N PHE A 30 -0.49 -4.11 -15.33
CA PHE A 30 -1.69 -4.57 -14.64
C PHE A 30 -2.92 -3.68 -14.93
N GLY A 31 -2.83 -2.72 -15.87
CA GLY A 31 -3.94 -1.81 -16.21
C GLY A 31 -4.13 -0.63 -15.26
N HIS A 32 -3.20 -0.40 -14.33
CA HIS A 32 -3.29 0.70 -13.37
C HIS A 32 -2.48 1.93 -13.80
N LYS A 33 -3.02 3.13 -13.54
CA LYS A 33 -2.34 4.39 -13.86
C LYS A 33 -1.07 4.65 -13.03
N GLY A 34 -0.89 3.93 -11.93
CA GLY A 34 0.27 4.01 -11.06
C GLY A 34 0.11 3.12 -9.81
N LEU A 35 1.15 3.08 -8.97
CA LEU A 35 1.21 2.18 -7.82
C LEU A 35 0.04 2.40 -6.84
N LEU A 36 -0.37 3.65 -6.60
CA LEU A 36 -1.53 3.95 -5.77
C LEU A 36 -2.82 3.27 -6.27
N SER A 37 -3.04 3.27 -7.59
CA SER A 37 -4.24 2.65 -8.17
C SER A 37 -4.19 1.14 -8.07
N LEU A 38 -3.01 0.53 -8.21
CA LEU A 38 -2.83 -0.91 -8.03
C LEU A 38 -3.10 -1.32 -6.58
N ILE A 39 -2.48 -0.64 -5.61
CA ILE A 39 -2.61 -1.00 -4.19
C ILE A 39 -4.05 -0.81 -3.67
N LYS A 40 -4.81 0.14 -4.22
CA LYS A 40 -6.23 0.34 -3.89
C LYS A 40 -7.10 -0.89 -4.16
N ASP A 41 -6.76 -1.70 -5.16
CA ASP A 41 -7.51 -2.92 -5.48
C ASP A 41 -7.25 -4.03 -4.45
N TYR A 42 -6.14 -3.95 -3.71
CA TYR A 42 -5.75 -4.88 -2.64
C TYR A 42 -6.11 -4.36 -1.24
N ARG A 43 -7.29 -3.71 -1.09
CA ARG A 43 -7.77 -3.13 0.17
C ARG A 43 -7.94 -4.11 1.35
N LYS A 44 -7.96 -5.42 1.06
CA LYS A 44 -7.99 -6.47 2.09
C LYS A 44 -6.61 -6.75 2.68
N THR A 45 -5.56 -6.42 1.94
CA THR A 45 -4.16 -6.69 2.30
C THR A 45 -3.43 -5.42 2.72
N PHE A 46 -3.82 -4.26 2.16
CA PHE A 46 -3.16 -3.00 2.44
C PHE A 46 -4.13 -1.93 2.94
N THR A 47 -3.69 -1.24 3.98
CA THR A 47 -4.32 -0.03 4.50
C THR A 47 -3.60 1.19 3.94
N LEU A 48 -4.34 2.17 3.43
CA LEU A 48 -3.80 3.41 2.89
C LEU A 48 -4.14 4.60 3.80
N LYS A 49 -3.17 5.47 4.06
CA LYS A 49 -3.35 6.73 4.79
C LYS A 49 -2.81 7.87 3.95
N ARG A 50 -3.63 8.89 3.72
CA ARG A 50 -3.19 10.15 3.11
C ARG A 50 -2.85 11.17 4.19
N ASP A 51 -1.76 11.87 3.99
CA ASP A 51 -1.36 13.01 4.80
C ASP A 51 -1.34 14.27 3.91
N ASP A 52 -2.40 15.06 4.04
CA ASP A 52 -2.59 16.33 3.33
C ASP A 52 -1.91 17.51 4.05
N SER A 53 -1.29 17.28 5.21
CA SER A 53 -0.48 18.31 5.88
C SER A 53 0.87 18.55 5.18
N LYS A 54 1.24 17.64 4.26
CA LYS A 54 2.43 17.73 3.42
C LYS A 54 2.05 18.23 2.02
N THR A 55 2.92 19.02 1.42
CA THR A 55 2.76 19.49 0.03
C THR A 55 3.95 19.00 -0.81
N PRO A 56 3.75 18.15 -1.82
CA PRO A 56 2.48 17.49 -2.18
C PRO A 56 2.01 16.48 -1.13
N SER A 57 0.71 16.15 -1.11
CA SER A 57 0.13 15.17 -0.19
C SER A 57 0.87 13.84 -0.26
N VAL A 58 1.20 13.28 0.89
CA VAL A 58 1.95 12.02 1.00
C VAL A 58 0.98 10.87 1.25
N ILE A 59 1.20 9.74 0.57
CA ILE A 59 0.46 8.51 0.84
C ILE A 59 1.36 7.54 1.58
N TYR A 60 0.84 6.99 2.67
CA TYR A 60 1.41 5.89 3.42
C TYR A 60 0.60 4.62 3.19
N VAL A 61 1.29 3.49 3.23
CA VAL A 61 0.72 2.15 3.11
C VAL A 61 1.24 1.29 4.27
N ALA A 62 0.38 0.45 4.82
CA ALA A 62 0.72 -0.56 5.82
C ALA A 62 -0.02 -1.85 5.48
N LEU A 63 0.46 -2.99 5.98
CA LEU A 63 -0.30 -4.23 5.88
C LEU A 63 -1.58 -4.12 6.73
N THR A 64 -2.70 -4.53 6.16
CA THR A 64 -3.92 -4.74 6.92
C THR A 64 -3.66 -5.94 7.82
N ALA A 65 -3.74 -5.74 9.13
CA ALA A 65 -3.72 -6.86 10.06
C ALA A 65 -4.87 -7.80 9.65
N GLN A 66 -4.50 -8.98 9.14
CA GLN A 66 -5.45 -10.00 8.74
C GLN A 66 -6.28 -10.32 9.99
N GLN A 67 -7.51 -9.80 10.04
CA GLN A 67 -8.49 -10.28 10.99
C GLN A 67 -8.72 -11.71 10.55
N GLU A 68 -8.12 -12.65 11.30
CA GLU A 68 -8.41 -14.06 11.16
C GLU A 68 -9.92 -14.20 11.12
N ASP A 69 -10.36 -14.90 10.09
CA ASP A 69 -11.72 -15.29 9.78
C ASP A 69 -12.42 -15.76 11.07
N ALA A 70 -13.09 -14.82 11.74
CA ALA A 70 -13.96 -15.07 12.87
C ALA A 70 -15.39 -14.87 12.37
N GLY A 71 -16.04 -15.99 12.08
CA GLY A 71 -17.42 -16.08 11.62
C GLY A 71 -17.60 -17.37 10.82
N ASP A 72 -17.51 -18.54 11.46
CA ASP A 72 -18.62 -19.20 12.16
C ASP A 72 -19.69 -19.74 11.18
N GLY A 73 -19.77 -21.07 11.14
CA GLY A 73 -20.64 -21.91 10.33
C GLY A 73 -20.20 -23.36 10.42
#